data_AF-A0A1A7GD44-F1
#
_entry.id   AF-A0A1A7GD44-F1
#
_cell.length_a   1.000
_cell.length_b   1.000
_cell.length_c   1.000
_cell.angle_alpha   90.00
_cell.angle_beta   90.00
_cell.angle_gamma   90.00
#
_symmetry.space_group_name_H-M   'P 1'
#
loop_
_entity.id
_entity.type
_entity.pdbx_description
1 polymer ?
#
loop_
_entity_poly.entity_id
_entity_poly.type
_entity_poly.pdbx_seq_one_letter_code
_entity_poly.pdbx_strand_id
1 'polypeptide(L)'
;MDIKAIRGSFGDFGRVRKGQIVKGVDKKLAEKLLTSGAYAEATPKDIKDATNRTELGILHANEIAKAAKSEAADIDALLAEIEAGEKALTASKAETETAVRELATYKSEAEGKLAEIVKASEGVTAEFAAYKTEADAKLITASDEIADLKAKISDLQQAASQSEKTDADKSKGKS
;
A
#
# COMPACT_ATOMS: atom_id res chain seq x y z
N MET A 1 -22.91 57.88 27.12
CA MET A 1 -22.05 59.00 27.57
C MET A 1 -20.79 58.98 26.73
N ASP A 2 -20.30 60.14 26.31
CA ASP A 2 -19.07 60.21 25.51
C ASP A 2 -17.92 60.58 26.43
N ILE A 3 -16.80 59.86 26.30
CA ILE A 3 -15.62 60.08 27.14
C ILE A 3 -14.38 60.32 26.27
N LYS A 4 -13.48 61.13 26.78
CA LYS A 4 -12.21 61.52 26.17
C LYS A 4 -11.06 60.92 26.96
N ALA A 5 -10.15 60.23 26.29
CA ALA A 5 -8.94 59.73 26.94
C ALA A 5 -7.99 60.89 27.31
N ILE A 6 -7.62 61.01 28.58
CA ILE A 6 -6.70 62.06 29.07
C ILE A 6 -5.24 61.63 28.93
N ARG A 7 -5.00 60.31 28.88
CA ARG A 7 -3.69 59.69 28.65
C ARG A 7 -3.85 58.51 27.68
N GLY A 8 -2.75 58.09 27.06
CA GLY A 8 -2.74 56.81 26.35
C GLY A 8 -3.10 55.70 27.34
N SER A 9 -4.10 54.89 26.99
CA SER A 9 -4.56 53.79 27.82
C SER A 9 -4.83 52.56 26.98
N PHE A 10 -4.58 51.40 27.57
CA PHE A 10 -4.93 50.10 27.04
C PHE A 10 -5.93 49.48 28.00
N GLY A 11 -7.13 49.17 27.52
CA GLY A 11 -8.23 48.71 28.36
C GLY A 11 -9.45 48.32 27.54
N ASP A 12 -10.64 48.51 28.11
CA ASP A 12 -11.94 48.00 27.63
C ASP A 12 -12.32 48.39 26.18
N PHE A 13 -11.66 49.39 25.59
CA PHE A 13 -11.87 49.84 24.20
C PHE A 13 -10.66 49.62 23.29
N GLY A 14 -9.73 48.76 23.71
CA GLY A 14 -8.44 48.56 23.05
C GLY A 14 -7.45 49.70 23.35
N ARG A 15 -6.53 49.95 22.40
CA ARG A 15 -5.56 51.05 22.51
C ARG A 15 -6.24 52.37 22.20
N VAL A 16 -6.39 53.21 23.22
CA VAL A 16 -6.93 54.57 23.08
C VAL A 16 -5.80 55.59 23.25
N ARG A 17 -5.69 56.54 22.30
CA ARG A 17 -4.72 57.63 22.37
C ARG A 17 -5.25 58.78 23.20
N LYS A 18 -4.36 59.53 23.84
CA LYS A 18 -4.71 60.80 24.50
C LYS A 18 -5.43 61.72 23.51
N GLY A 19 -6.61 62.21 23.89
CA GLY A 19 -7.45 63.08 23.07
C GLY A 19 -8.58 62.35 22.32
N GLN A 20 -8.47 61.04 22.13
CA GLN A 20 -9.45 60.26 21.38
C GLN A 20 -10.80 60.16 22.10
N ILE A 21 -11.88 60.22 21.32
CA ILE A 21 -13.25 60.17 21.82
C ILE A 21 -13.83 58.77 21.64
N VAL A 22 -14.27 58.19 22.76
CA VAL A 22 -15.07 56.96 22.78
C VAL A 22 -16.53 57.38 22.95
N LYS A 23 -17.34 57.11 21.93
CA LYS A 23 -18.75 57.52 21.89
C LYS A 23 -19.66 56.42 22.45
N GLY A 24 -20.80 56.82 23.03
CA GLY A 24 -21.88 55.90 23.35
C GLY A 24 -21.58 54.92 24.48
N VAL A 25 -20.67 55.25 25.39
CA VAL A 25 -20.33 54.39 26.54
C VAL A 25 -21.51 54.31 27.51
N ASP A 26 -21.80 53.11 28.01
CA ASP A 26 -22.80 52.91 29.06
C ASP A 26 -22.51 53.80 30.28
N LYS A 27 -23.56 54.34 30.91
CA LYS A 27 -23.40 55.33 31.99
C LYS A 27 -22.60 54.78 33.18
N LYS A 28 -22.87 53.54 33.61
CA LYS A 28 -22.17 52.94 34.76
C LYS A 28 -20.70 52.67 34.44
N LEU A 29 -20.43 52.22 33.22
CA LEU A 29 -19.06 52.01 32.75
C LEU A 29 -18.31 53.35 32.62
N ALA A 30 -18.94 54.38 32.07
CA ALA A 30 -18.36 55.71 31.94
C ALA A 30 -17.98 56.29 33.31
N GLU A 31 -18.87 56.25 34.30
CA GLU A 31 -18.59 56.73 35.67
C GLU A 31 -17.40 56.01 36.31
N LYS A 32 -17.29 54.68 36.14
CA LYS A 32 -16.14 53.89 36.60
C LYS A 32 -14.83 54.34 35.93
N LEU A 33 -14.87 54.60 34.62
CA LEU A 33 -13.70 55.00 33.85
C LEU A 33 -13.28 56.45 34.13
N LEU A 34 -14.22 57.35 34.41
CA LEU A 34 -13.93 58.70 34.89
C LEU A 34 -13.23 58.66 36.25
N THR A 35 -13.67 57.78 37.15
CA THR A 35 -13.06 57.59 38.47
C THR A 35 -11.62 57.07 38.39
N SER A 36 -11.29 56.31 37.34
CA SER A 36 -9.93 55.80 37.11
C SER A 36 -8.89 56.89 36.77
N GLY A 37 -9.34 58.11 36.46
CA GLY A 37 -8.50 59.23 36.04
C GLY A 37 -7.86 59.08 34.65
N ALA A 38 -8.12 57.97 33.94
CA ALA A 38 -7.65 57.79 32.57
C ALA A 38 -8.53 58.51 31.53
N TYR A 39 -9.77 58.83 31.89
CA TYR A 39 -10.78 59.41 31.01
C TYR A 39 -11.44 60.64 31.65
N ALA A 40 -11.88 61.57 30.81
CA ALA A 40 -12.73 62.72 31.16
C ALA A 40 -14.04 62.62 30.37
N GLU A 41 -15.08 63.30 30.84
CA GLU A 41 -16.30 63.49 30.05
C GLU A 41 -15.98 64.34 28.81
N ALA A 42 -16.41 63.89 27.64
CA ALA A 42 -16.16 64.60 26.40
C ALA A 42 -17.08 65.83 26.31
N THR A 43 -16.49 67.01 26.13
CA THR A 43 -17.28 68.22 25.90
C THR A 43 -17.82 68.26 24.46
N PRO A 44 -18.87 69.04 24.17
CA PRO A 44 -19.33 69.26 22.80
C PRO A 44 -18.23 69.77 21.86
N LYS A 45 -17.29 70.56 22.38
CA LYS A 45 -16.12 71.03 21.62
C LYS A 45 -15.18 69.87 21.29
N ASP A 46 -14.91 68.99 22.24
CA ASP A 46 -14.06 67.81 22.01
C ASP A 46 -14.64 66.88 20.94
N ILE A 47 -15.96 66.69 20.94
CA ILE A 47 -16.66 65.88 19.93
C ILE A 47 -16.53 66.52 18.54
N LYS A 48 -16.68 67.84 18.46
CA LYS A 48 -16.51 68.60 17.21
C LYS A 48 -15.07 68.51 16.69
N ASP A 49 -14.10 68.72 17.57
CA ASP A 49 -12.67 68.68 17.23
C ASP A 49 -12.22 67.27 16.81
N ALA A 50 -12.71 66.21 17.46
CA ALA A 50 -12.42 64.82 17.08
C ALA A 50 -13.03 64.42 15.73
N THR A 51 -14.22 64.94 15.43
CA THR A 51 -14.88 64.73 14.13
C THR A 51 -14.09 65.38 12.99
N ASN A 52 -13.49 66.56 13.25
CA ASN A 52 -12.65 67.26 12.29
C ASN A 52 -11.27 66.59 12.07
N ARG A 53 -10.78 65.82 13.06
CA ARG A 53 -9.42 65.24 13.06
C ARG A 53 -9.38 63.74 12.73
N THR A 54 -10.49 63.12 12.32
CA THR A 54 -10.58 61.66 12.08
C THR A 54 -10.18 60.82 13.30
N GLU A 55 -10.38 61.32 14.52
CA GLU A 55 -10.07 60.64 15.80
C GLU A 55 -11.33 60.02 16.42
N LEU A 56 -12.25 59.50 15.59
CA LEU A 56 -13.44 58.79 16.05
C LEU A 56 -13.08 57.34 16.38
N GLY A 57 -13.21 56.96 17.66
CA GLY A 57 -12.77 55.68 18.20
C GLY A 57 -13.59 54.46 17.81
N ILE A 58 -13.56 54.09 16.52
CA ILE A 58 -13.71 52.69 16.10
C ILE A 58 -12.62 52.42 15.05
N LEU A 59 -11.58 51.71 15.49
CA LEU A 59 -10.41 51.33 14.69
C LEU A 59 -10.81 50.43 13.49
N HIS A 60 -10.39 50.82 12.29
CA HIS A 60 -10.12 49.96 11.12
C HIS A 60 -11.13 48.86 10.74
N ALA A 61 -12.44 49.12 10.79
CA ALA A 61 -13.46 48.17 10.33
C ALA A 61 -13.19 47.61 8.91
N ASN A 62 -12.60 48.42 8.02
CA ASN A 62 -12.22 47.99 6.67
C ASN A 62 -11.01 47.04 6.64
N GLU A 63 -10.06 47.14 7.58
CA GLU A 63 -8.93 46.22 7.65
C GLU A 63 -9.36 44.90 8.30
N ILE A 64 -10.22 44.96 9.31
CA ILE A 64 -10.84 43.78 9.94
C ILE A 64 -11.66 42.99 8.91
N ALA A 65 -12.47 43.67 8.08
CA ALA A 65 -13.24 43.03 7.01
C ALA A 65 -12.36 42.44 5.91
N LYS A 66 -11.19 43.02 5.63
CA LYS A 66 -10.22 42.48 4.67
C LYS A 66 -9.50 41.25 5.21
N ALA A 67 -9.09 41.25 6.49
CA ALA A 67 -8.48 40.10 7.14
C ALA A 67 -9.43 38.89 7.16
N ALA A 68 -10.69 39.11 7.56
CA ALA A 68 -11.71 38.05 7.57
C ALA A 68 -11.99 37.45 6.17
N LYS A 69 -11.94 38.26 5.11
CA LYS A 69 -12.07 37.77 3.72
C LYS A 69 -10.86 36.97 3.26
N SER A 70 -9.66 37.35 3.68
CA SER A 70 -8.43 36.59 3.38
C SER A 70 -8.47 35.22 4.06
N GLU A 71 -8.81 35.17 5.34
CA GLU A 71 -8.92 33.91 6.10
C GLU A 71 -10.00 32.98 5.52
N ALA A 72 -11.14 33.52 5.08
CA ALA A 72 -12.18 32.72 4.41
C ALA A 72 -11.69 32.13 3.08
N ALA A 73 -10.96 32.91 2.27
CA ALA A 73 -10.39 32.41 1.02
C ALA A 73 -9.33 31.32 1.25
N ASP A 74 -8.55 31.43 2.33
CA ASP A 74 -7.58 30.41 2.74
C ASP A 74 -8.29 29.12 3.20
N ILE A 75 -9.42 29.23 3.90
CA ILE A 75 -10.24 28.07 4.31
C ILE A 75 -10.87 27.38 3.10
N ASP A 76 -11.43 28.13 2.14
CA ASP A 76 -12.03 27.57 0.93
C ASP A 76 -10.98 26.82 0.08
N ALA A 77 -9.76 27.34 0.01
CA ALA A 77 -8.65 26.68 -0.67
C ALA A 77 -8.25 25.36 0.01
N LEU A 78 -8.17 25.35 1.35
CA LEU A 78 -7.87 24.14 2.12
C LEU A 78 -8.97 23.08 1.97
N LEU A 79 -10.25 23.48 1.94
CA LEU A 79 -11.36 22.56 1.70
C LEU A 79 -11.28 21.92 0.31
N ALA A 80 -10.97 22.71 -0.72
CA ALA A 80 -10.80 22.20 -2.07
C ALA A 80 -9.63 21.20 -2.17
N GLU A 81 -8.52 21.44 -1.45
CA GLU A 81 -7.39 20.52 -1.38
C GLU A 81 -7.75 19.21 -0.66
N ILE A 82 -8.50 19.29 0.44
CA ILE A 82 -9.02 18.11 1.16
C ILE A 82 -9.93 17.28 0.24
N GLU A 83 -10.88 17.91 -0.45
CA GLU A 83 -11.77 17.20 -1.38
C GLU A 83 -11.02 16.53 -2.54
N ALA A 84 -9.99 17.20 -3.07
CA ALA A 84 -9.12 16.62 -4.10
C ALA A 84 -8.33 15.42 -3.55
N GLY A 85 -7.80 15.54 -2.33
CA GLY A 85 -7.10 14.47 -1.63
C GLY A 85 -7.98 13.25 -1.36
N GLU A 86 -9.23 13.46 -0.92
CA GLU A 86 -10.20 12.39 -0.68
C GLU A 86 -10.56 11.62 -1.97
N LYS A 87 -10.72 12.35 -3.08
CA LYS A 87 -10.95 11.74 -4.40
C LYS A 87 -9.75 10.91 -4.86
N ALA A 88 -8.54 11.45 -4.72
CA ALA A 88 -7.31 10.74 -5.06
C ALA A 88 -7.12 9.48 -4.20
N LEU A 89 -7.38 9.57 -2.89
CA LEU A 89 -7.30 8.44 -1.98
C LEU A 89 -8.32 7.35 -2.33
N THR A 90 -9.55 7.75 -2.67
CA THR A 90 -10.61 6.81 -3.07
C THR A 90 -10.24 6.07 -4.36
N ALA A 91 -9.69 6.78 -5.35
CA ALA A 91 -9.21 6.17 -6.59
C ALA A 91 -8.06 5.18 -6.33
N SER A 92 -7.06 5.59 -5.56
CA SER A 92 -5.92 4.75 -5.20
C SER A 92 -6.34 3.48 -4.43
N LYS A 93 -7.33 3.60 -3.55
CA LYS A 93 -7.90 2.45 -2.83
C LYS A 93 -8.57 1.47 -3.78
N ALA A 94 -9.36 1.95 -4.75
CA ALA A 94 -10.03 1.10 -5.73
C ALA A 94 -9.02 0.36 -6.64
N GLU A 95 -7.96 1.04 -7.07
CA GLU A 95 -6.86 0.42 -7.83
C GLU A 95 -6.14 -0.64 -7.01
N THR A 96 -5.84 -0.35 -5.75
CA THR A 96 -5.20 -1.30 -4.83
C THR A 96 -6.07 -2.53 -4.58
N GLU A 97 -7.37 -2.35 -4.37
CA GLU A 97 -8.32 -3.46 -4.20
C GLU A 97 -8.40 -4.34 -5.44
N THR A 98 -8.34 -3.73 -6.64
CA THR A 98 -8.31 -4.46 -7.91
C THR A 98 -7.03 -5.28 -8.04
N ALA A 99 -5.87 -4.66 -7.79
CA ALA A 99 -4.57 -5.35 -7.85
C ALA A 99 -4.49 -6.52 -6.84
N VAL A 100 -5.05 -6.36 -5.64
CA VAL A 100 -5.11 -7.44 -4.64
C VAL A 100 -5.95 -8.62 -5.14
N ARG A 101 -7.08 -8.36 -5.80
CA ARG A 101 -7.92 -9.43 -6.39
C ARG A 101 -7.20 -10.14 -7.53
N GLU A 102 -6.56 -9.40 -8.42
CA GLU A 102 -5.78 -9.97 -9.52
C GLU A 102 -4.63 -10.85 -9.01
N LEU A 103 -3.93 -10.40 -7.96
CA LEU A 103 -2.86 -11.16 -7.34
C LEU A 103 -3.37 -12.44 -6.65
N ALA A 104 -4.55 -12.38 -6.03
CA ALA A 104 -5.20 -13.56 -5.45
C ALA A 104 -5.58 -14.59 -6.52
N THR A 105 -6.13 -14.14 -7.66
CA THR A 105 -6.43 -15.00 -8.80
C THR A 105 -5.17 -15.65 -9.36
N TYR A 106 -4.12 -14.85 -9.61
CA TYR A 106 -2.84 -15.35 -10.11
C TYR A 106 -2.23 -16.40 -9.18
N LYS A 107 -2.28 -16.16 -7.86
CA LYS A 107 -1.81 -17.11 -6.86
C LYS A 107 -2.56 -18.43 -6.94
N SER A 108 -3.90 -18.38 -7.02
CA SER A 108 -4.72 -19.59 -7.12
C SER A 108 -4.43 -20.38 -8.41
N GLU A 109 -4.24 -19.70 -9.54
CA GLU A 109 -3.87 -20.35 -10.81
C GLU A 109 -2.49 -21.00 -10.76
N ALA A 110 -1.52 -20.31 -10.14
CA ALA A 110 -0.16 -20.83 -9.98
C ALA A 110 -0.13 -22.06 -9.07
N GLU A 111 -0.88 -22.05 -7.97
CA GLU A 111 -1.02 -23.20 -7.07
C GLU A 111 -1.68 -24.40 -7.80
N GLY A 112 -2.70 -24.16 -8.62
CA GLY A 112 -3.33 -25.19 -9.45
C GLY A 112 -2.35 -25.83 -10.44
N LYS A 113 -1.62 -25.01 -11.22
CA LYS A 113 -0.61 -25.50 -12.16
C LYS A 113 0.52 -26.26 -11.46
N LEU A 114 0.95 -25.79 -10.28
CA LEU A 114 1.97 -26.48 -9.50
C LEU A 114 1.48 -27.87 -9.06
N ALA A 115 0.24 -27.98 -8.59
CA ALA A 115 -0.34 -29.27 -8.21
C ALA A 115 -0.43 -30.25 -9.41
N GLU A 116 -0.80 -29.76 -10.60
CA GLU A 116 -0.80 -30.56 -11.82
C GLU A 116 0.61 -31.05 -12.19
N ILE A 117 1.62 -30.17 -12.10
CA ILE A 117 3.02 -30.53 -12.38
C ILE A 117 3.53 -31.58 -11.40
N VAL A 118 3.26 -31.42 -10.09
CA VAL A 118 3.65 -32.41 -9.07
C VAL A 118 3.02 -33.76 -9.38
N LYS A 119 1.71 -33.78 -9.63
CA LYS A 119 1.00 -35.03 -9.96
C LYS A 119 1.55 -35.69 -11.23
N ALA A 120 1.84 -34.91 -12.28
CA ALA A 120 2.44 -35.42 -13.50
C ALA A 120 3.84 -35.98 -13.25
N SER A 121 4.66 -35.30 -12.45
CA SER A 121 6.01 -35.75 -12.08
C SER A 121 5.98 -37.06 -11.28
N GLU A 122 5.07 -37.19 -10.34
CA GLU A 122 4.87 -38.42 -9.57
C GLU A 122 4.43 -39.58 -10.49
N GLY A 123 3.50 -39.32 -11.41
CA GLY A 123 3.06 -40.29 -12.43
C GLY A 123 4.21 -40.79 -13.30
N VAL A 124 5.00 -39.87 -13.87
CA VAL A 124 6.17 -40.21 -14.70
C VAL A 124 7.21 -41.00 -13.90
N THR A 125 7.42 -40.66 -12.63
CA THR A 125 8.36 -41.39 -11.76
C THR A 125 7.90 -42.82 -11.52
N ALA A 126 6.60 -43.02 -11.28
CA ALA A 126 6.02 -44.35 -11.09
C ALA A 126 6.07 -45.19 -12.38
N GLU A 127 5.73 -44.60 -13.53
CA GLU A 127 5.82 -45.26 -14.83
C GLU A 127 7.27 -45.66 -15.17
N PHE A 128 8.23 -44.77 -14.91
CA PHE A 128 9.64 -45.06 -15.11
C PHE A 128 10.13 -46.21 -14.22
N ALA A 129 9.72 -46.24 -12.95
CA ALA A 129 10.05 -47.34 -12.05
C ALA A 129 9.47 -48.67 -12.55
N ALA A 130 8.21 -48.67 -12.98
CA ALA A 130 7.55 -49.86 -13.54
C ALA A 130 8.26 -50.36 -14.81
N TYR A 131 8.57 -49.46 -15.74
CA TYR A 131 9.29 -49.79 -16.97
C TYR A 131 10.68 -50.38 -16.67
N LYS A 132 11.40 -49.80 -15.70
CA LYS A 132 12.70 -50.30 -15.28
C LYS A 132 12.60 -51.72 -14.73
N THR A 133 11.64 -51.99 -13.84
CA THR A 133 11.44 -53.34 -13.29
C THR A 133 11.06 -54.35 -14.37
N GLU A 134 10.19 -53.97 -15.32
CA GLU A 134 9.83 -54.84 -16.44
C GLU A 134 11.03 -55.13 -17.35
N ALA A 135 11.84 -54.11 -17.65
CA ALA A 135 13.05 -54.26 -18.46
C ALA A 135 14.08 -55.16 -17.77
N ASP A 136 14.31 -54.98 -16.47
CA ASP A 136 15.22 -55.81 -15.68
C ASP A 136 14.75 -57.28 -15.66
N ALA A 137 13.46 -57.54 -15.50
CA ALA A 137 12.89 -58.89 -15.55
C ALA A 137 13.09 -59.57 -16.93
N LYS A 138 12.89 -58.81 -18.02
CA LYS A 138 13.14 -59.29 -19.38
C LYS A 138 14.62 -59.61 -19.61
N LEU A 139 15.53 -58.79 -19.09
CA LEU A 139 16.97 -59.03 -19.17
C LEU A 139 17.39 -60.30 -18.44
N ILE A 140 16.85 -60.55 -17.24
CA ILE A 140 17.10 -61.79 -16.49
C ILE A 140 16.61 -62.99 -17.30
N THR A 141 15.37 -62.95 -17.78
CA THR A 141 14.77 -64.03 -18.57
C THR A 141 15.60 -64.34 -19.82
N ALA A 142 16.00 -63.30 -20.57
CA ALA A 142 16.83 -63.47 -21.76
C ALA A 142 18.22 -64.04 -21.41
N SER A 143 18.80 -63.66 -20.28
CA SER A 143 20.08 -64.21 -19.81
C SER A 143 19.97 -65.70 -19.47
N ASP A 144 18.88 -66.10 -18.81
CA ASP A 144 18.62 -67.50 -18.47
C ASP A 144 18.40 -68.34 -19.74
N GLU A 145 17.63 -67.84 -20.71
CA GLU A 145 17.46 -68.48 -22.01
C GLU A 145 18.79 -68.64 -22.77
N ILE A 146 19.66 -67.62 -22.75
CA ILE A 146 21.00 -67.70 -23.35
C ILE A 146 21.85 -68.77 -22.66
N ALA A 147 21.80 -68.87 -21.33
CA ALA A 147 22.53 -69.88 -20.57
C ALA A 147 22.06 -71.30 -20.93
N ASP A 148 20.74 -71.50 -20.99
CA ASP A 148 20.12 -72.77 -21.39
C ASP A 148 20.49 -73.18 -22.82
N LEU A 149 20.43 -72.22 -23.77
CA LEU A 149 20.83 -72.48 -25.15
C LEU A 149 22.31 -72.84 -25.26
N LYS A 150 23.19 -72.16 -24.51
CA LYS A 150 24.62 -72.51 -24.46
C LYS A 150 24.86 -73.92 -23.92
N ALA A 151 24.15 -74.32 -22.87
CA ALA A 151 24.24 -75.68 -22.34
C ALA A 151 23.82 -76.72 -23.38
N LYS A 152 22.66 -76.53 -24.02
CA LYS A 152 22.17 -77.43 -25.09
C LYS A 152 23.13 -77.52 -26.27
N ILE A 153 23.75 -76.40 -26.67
CA ILE A 153 24.77 -76.40 -27.73
C ILE A 153 25.99 -77.24 -27.30
N SER A 154 26.46 -77.11 -26.06
CA SER A 154 27.58 -77.89 -25.55
C SER A 154 27.28 -79.39 -25.54
N ASP A 155 26.09 -79.79 -25.09
CA ASP A 155 25.65 -81.19 -25.08
C ASP A 155 25.59 -81.76 -26.51
N LEU A 156 25.03 -81.01 -27.47
CA LEU A 156 24.98 -81.41 -28.87
C LEU A 156 26.38 -81.55 -29.48
N GLN A 157 27.30 -80.64 -29.17
CA GLN A 157 28.69 -80.71 -29.62
C GLN A 157 29.42 -81.94 -29.06
N GLN A 158 29.17 -82.30 -27.79
CA GLN A 158 29.71 -83.52 -27.19
C GLN A 158 29.15 -84.77 -27.87
N ALA A 159 27.83 -84.83 -28.09
CA ALA A 159 27.19 -85.96 -28.77
C ALA A 159 27.71 -86.15 -30.20
N ALA A 160 27.86 -85.07 -30.97
CA ALA A 160 28.44 -85.13 -32.31
C ALA A 160 29.89 -85.64 -32.29
N SER A 161 30.71 -85.14 -31.35
CA SER A 161 32.11 -85.58 -31.19
C SER A 161 32.23 -87.06 -30.81
N GLN A 162 31.26 -87.60 -30.06
CA GLN A 162 31.23 -89.02 -29.70
C GLN A 162 30.80 -89.90 -30.89
N SER A 163 29.83 -89.45 -31.70
CA SER A 163 29.40 -90.22 -32.88
C SER A 163 30.51 -90.33 -33.92
N GLU A 164 31.25 -89.25 -34.17
CA GLU A 164 32.40 -89.25 -35.09
C GLU A 164 33.49 -90.23 -34.65
N LYS A 165 33.77 -90.33 -33.34
CA LYS A 165 34.73 -91.31 -32.81
C LYS A 165 34.25 -92.75 -33.02
N THR A 166 32.96 -93.03 -32.80
CA THR A 166 32.42 -94.38 -32.99
C THR A 166 32.38 -94.80 -34.47
N ASP A 167 32.16 -93.87 -35.40
CA ASP A 167 32.19 -94.16 -36.83
C ASP A 167 33.62 -94.32 -37.37
N ALA A 168 34.57 -93.54 -36.85
CA ALA A 168 36.00 -93.73 -37.13
C ALA A 168 36.55 -95.07 -36.60
N ASP A 169 36.06 -95.55 -35.46
CA ASP A 169 36.50 -96.82 -34.87
C ASP A 169 35.94 -98.04 -35.63
N LYS A 170 34.69 -97.97 -36.11
CA LYS A 170 34.09 -99.01 -36.97
C LYS A 170 34.77 -99.13 -38.34
N SER A 171 35.35 -98.03 -38.84
CA SER A 171 36.09 -97.98 -40.11
C SER A 171 37.46 -98.66 -40.04
N LYS A 172 38.14 -98.64 -38.87
CA LYS A 172 39.47 -99.24 -38.69
C LYS A 172 39.46 -100.74 -38.37
N GLY A 173 38.32 -101.32 -37.99
CA GLY A 173 38.17 -102.75 -37.68
C GLY A 173 37.89 -103.67 -38.87
N LYS A 174 37.86 -103.14 -40.10
CA LYS A 174 37.65 -103.91 -41.35
C LYS A 174 38.76 -103.61 -42.35
N SER A 175 39.95 -104.18 -42.14
CA SER A 175 40.99 -104.38 -43.16
C SER A 175 41.88 -105.54 -42.75
#